data_AF-A0A3C2CLN6-F1
#
_entry.id   AF-A0A3C2CLN6-F1
#
_cell.length_a   1.000
_cell.length_b   1.000
_cell.length_c   1.000
_cell.angle_alpha   90.00
_cell.angle_beta   90.00
_cell.angle_gamma   90.00
#
_symmetry.space_group_name_H-M   'P 1'
#
loop_
_entity.id
_entity.type
_entity.pdbx_description
1 polymer ?
#
loop_
_entity_poly.entity_id
_entity_poly.type
_entity_poly.pdbx_seq_one_letter_code
_entity_poly.pdbx_strand_id
1 'polypeptide(L)'
;MKSPLNVEPLTGVLGARVSGIDLKSELDKQVITLLRNAICEFEVVIVPDQSLTPEEQVKFSHLLGPYSPVPFVKPIDEHPEVIKVVKENTEPEAFNFGGVWHSDFSFLSTPPAFTILYAIDVPAIGG
;
A
#
# COMPACT_ATOMS: atom_id res chain seq x y z
N MET A 1 20.23 -18.93 -8.76
CA MET A 1 20.49 -17.49 -8.55
C MET A 1 19.60 -17.05 -7.40
N LYS A 2 20.14 -16.40 -6.36
CA LYS A 2 19.30 -15.87 -5.27
C LYS A 2 18.36 -14.82 -5.85
N SER A 3 17.06 -14.92 -5.56
CA SER A 3 16.11 -13.86 -5.88
C SER A 3 16.59 -12.57 -5.21
N PRO A 4 16.56 -11.39 -5.89
CA PRO A 4 16.94 -10.12 -5.28
C PRO A 4 16.01 -9.73 -4.11
N LEU A 5 14.83 -10.35 -4.02
CA LEU A 5 13.87 -10.16 -2.94
C LEU A 5 13.85 -11.36 -1.99
N ASN A 6 13.82 -11.08 -0.69
CA ASN A 6 13.49 -12.07 0.32
C ASN A 6 12.00 -11.99 0.63
N VAL A 7 11.28 -13.10 0.47
CA VAL A 7 9.82 -13.18 0.65
C VAL A 7 9.52 -14.20 1.76
N GLU A 8 8.94 -13.74 2.85
CA GLU A 8 8.61 -14.55 4.03
C GLU A 8 7.10 -14.61 4.22
N PRO A 9 6.44 -15.76 3.96
CA PRO A 9 5.00 -15.91 4.20
C PRO A 9 4.65 -15.67 5.67
N LEU A 10 3.56 -14.92 5.91
CA LEU A 10 3.07 -14.64 7.26
C LEU A 10 2.11 -15.73 7.76
N THR A 11 1.33 -16.32 6.86
CA THR A 11 0.36 -17.37 7.19
C THR A 11 0.35 -18.45 6.11
N GLY A 12 -0.46 -19.50 6.29
CA GLY A 12 -0.69 -20.53 5.28
C GLY A 12 -1.74 -20.18 4.22
N VAL A 13 -2.34 -18.97 4.27
CA VAL A 13 -3.39 -18.54 3.35
C VAL A 13 -2.96 -17.31 2.56
N LEU A 14 -2.62 -16.23 3.25
CA LEU A 14 -2.21 -14.96 2.64
C LEU A 14 -1.19 -14.20 3.50
N GLY A 15 -0.65 -13.12 2.95
CA GLY A 15 0.29 -12.23 3.60
C GLY A 15 1.74 -12.68 3.44
N ALA A 16 2.61 -11.77 3.04
CA ALA A 16 4.06 -11.96 3.08
C ALA A 16 4.81 -10.70 3.50
N ARG A 17 5.94 -10.87 4.19
CA ARG A 17 6.92 -9.81 4.42
C ARG A 17 7.96 -9.87 3.30
N VAL A 18 8.20 -8.75 2.63
CA VAL A 18 9.21 -8.62 1.58
C VAL A 18 10.33 -7.69 2.04
N SER A 19 11.57 -8.16 1.94
CA SER A 19 12.77 -7.42 2.33
C SER A 19 13.85 -7.51 1.25
N GLY A 20 14.90 -6.69 1.37
CA GLY A 20 15.96 -6.57 0.36
C GLY A 20 15.63 -5.58 -0.76
N ILE A 21 14.64 -4.70 -0.54
CA ILE A 21 14.21 -3.66 -1.48
C ILE A 21 14.08 -2.31 -0.77
N ASP A 22 14.46 -1.25 -1.47
CA ASP A 22 14.20 0.14 -1.09
C ASP A 22 13.26 0.76 -2.13
N LEU A 23 12.05 1.14 -1.72
CA LEU A 23 11.02 1.63 -2.61
C LEU A 23 11.27 3.07 -3.10
N LYS A 24 12.24 3.79 -2.51
CA LYS A 24 12.68 5.12 -2.98
C LYS A 24 13.64 5.05 -4.17
N SER A 25 14.36 3.95 -4.28
CA SER A 25 15.41 3.77 -5.27
C SER A 25 14.83 3.53 -6.68
N GLU A 26 15.64 3.73 -7.71
CA GLU A 26 15.29 3.28 -9.05
C GLU A 26 15.25 1.74 -9.09
N LEU A 27 14.04 1.18 -9.19
CA LEU A 27 13.84 -0.26 -9.26
C LEU A 27 13.86 -0.73 -10.71
N ASP A 28 14.66 -1.77 -10.99
CA ASP A 28 14.64 -2.39 -12.31
C ASP A 28 13.33 -3.15 -12.55
N LYS A 29 13.04 -3.41 -13.83
CA LYS A 29 11.81 -4.11 -14.25
C LYS A 29 11.69 -5.52 -13.69
N GLN A 30 12.82 -6.19 -13.41
CA GLN A 30 12.82 -7.54 -12.89
C GLN A 30 12.37 -7.54 -11.43
N VAL A 31 12.88 -6.63 -10.61
CA VAL A 31 12.47 -6.43 -9.21
C VAL A 31 10.98 -6.07 -9.13
N ILE A 32 10.51 -5.16 -9.97
CA ILE A 32 9.08 -4.79 -10.02
C ILE A 32 8.22 -6.00 -10.38
N THR A 33 8.64 -6.81 -11.36
CA THR A 33 7.92 -8.02 -11.76
C THR A 33 7.87 -9.04 -10.63
N LEU A 34 8.98 -9.25 -9.92
CA LEU A 34 9.04 -10.16 -8.77
C LEU A 34 8.14 -9.68 -7.63
N LEU A 35 8.14 -8.38 -7.33
CA LEU A 35 7.28 -7.80 -6.30
C LEU A 35 5.79 -7.94 -6.68
N ARG A 36 5.42 -7.65 -7.94
CA ARG A 36 4.05 -7.85 -8.44
C ARG A 36 3.60 -9.30 -8.31
N ASN A 37 4.46 -10.25 -8.68
CA ASN A 37 4.15 -11.67 -8.55
C ASN A 37 3.95 -12.06 -7.08
N ALA A 38 4.79 -11.55 -6.17
CA ALA A 38 4.61 -11.77 -4.73
C ALA A 38 3.29 -11.18 -4.22
N ILE A 39 2.89 -9.97 -4.66
CA ILE A 39 1.59 -9.40 -4.28
C ILE A 39 0.44 -10.27 -4.80
N CYS A 40 0.50 -10.74 -6.05
CA CYS A 40 -0.55 -11.60 -6.61
C CYS A 40 -0.61 -12.99 -5.95
N GLU A 41 0.53 -13.54 -5.52
CA GLU A 41 0.60 -14.86 -4.87
C GLU A 41 0.16 -14.81 -3.40
N PHE A 42 0.57 -13.77 -2.67
CA PHE A 42 0.32 -13.65 -1.23
C PHE A 42 -0.84 -12.70 -0.90
N GLU A 43 -1.50 -12.11 -1.89
CA GLU A 43 -2.61 -11.15 -1.81
C GLU A 43 -2.26 -9.80 -1.14
N VAL A 44 -1.49 -9.84 -0.05
CA VAL A 44 -1.02 -8.68 0.71
C VAL A 44 0.48 -8.84 0.98
N VAL A 45 1.26 -7.80 0.70
CA VAL A 45 2.69 -7.75 0.97
C VAL A 45 3.02 -6.56 1.87
N ILE A 46 3.85 -6.80 2.88
CA ILE A 46 4.39 -5.78 3.79
C ILE A 46 5.87 -5.59 3.46
N VAL A 47 6.26 -4.36 3.14
CA VAL A 47 7.67 -3.97 2.95
C VAL A 47 8.06 -3.09 4.15
N PRO A 48 8.77 -3.63 5.16
CA PRO A 48 9.16 -2.88 6.34
C PRO A 48 10.30 -1.89 6.02
N ASP A 49 10.59 -1.03 7.00
CA ASP A 49 11.76 -0.14 7.01
C ASP A 49 11.83 0.84 5.81
N GLN A 50 10.66 1.30 5.35
CA GLN A 50 10.55 2.32 4.31
C GLN A 50 10.33 3.71 4.92
N SER A 51 10.85 4.76 4.29
CA SER A 51 10.75 6.15 4.77
C SER A 51 10.25 7.11 3.69
N LEU A 52 9.12 6.82 3.06
CA LEU A 52 8.66 7.52 1.85
C LEU A 52 8.08 8.92 2.14
N THR A 53 8.39 9.88 1.27
CA THR A 53 7.57 11.07 1.06
C THR A 53 6.32 10.72 0.23
N PRO A 54 5.26 11.56 0.24
CA PRO A 54 4.11 11.34 -0.63
C PRO A 54 4.49 11.25 -2.12
N GLU A 55 5.42 12.08 -2.59
CA GLU A 55 5.91 12.03 -3.96
C GLU A 55 6.60 10.69 -4.29
N GLU A 56 7.43 10.17 -3.38
CA GLU A 56 8.07 8.86 -3.56
C GLU A 56 7.05 7.72 -3.52
N GLN A 57 6.02 7.79 -2.67
CA GLN A 57 4.92 6.82 -2.65
C GLN A 57 4.15 6.84 -3.98
N VAL A 58 3.87 8.01 -4.56
CA VAL A 58 3.23 8.16 -5.88
C VAL A 58 4.13 7.62 -6.99
N LYS A 59 5.42 7.94 -6.98
CA LYS A 59 6.37 7.39 -7.97
C LYS A 59 6.41 5.87 -7.93
N PHE A 60 6.46 5.28 -6.73
CA PHE A 60 6.41 3.83 -6.56
C PHE A 60 5.07 3.24 -7.02
N SER A 61 3.94 3.86 -6.70
CA SER A 61 2.62 3.35 -7.09
C SER A 61 2.47 3.23 -8.61
N HIS A 62 3.03 4.17 -9.36
CA HIS A 62 3.02 4.14 -10.82
C HIS A 62 3.82 2.98 -11.44
N LEU A 63 4.75 2.38 -10.68
CA LEU A 63 5.43 1.15 -11.11
C LEU A 63 4.50 -0.07 -11.09
N LEU A 64 3.39 -0.01 -10.32
CA LEU A 64 2.38 -1.07 -10.24
C LEU A 64 1.19 -0.83 -11.19
N GLY A 65 1.02 0.37 -11.72
CA GLY A 65 -0.04 0.67 -12.69
C GLY A 65 -0.45 2.13 -12.70
N PRO A 66 -1.41 2.49 -13.57
CA PRO A 66 -1.96 3.83 -13.58
C PRO A 66 -2.77 4.10 -12.31
N TYR A 67 -2.80 5.37 -11.89
CA TYR A 67 -3.67 5.83 -10.81
C TYR A 67 -5.14 5.71 -11.20
N SER A 68 -5.99 5.34 -10.23
CA SER A 68 -7.45 5.36 -10.35
C SER A 68 -8.02 6.44 -9.43
N PRO A 69 -8.71 7.47 -9.96
CA PRO A 69 -9.37 8.48 -9.15
C PRO A 69 -10.28 7.88 -8.09
N VAL A 70 -10.09 8.33 -6.85
CA VAL A 70 -10.90 7.89 -5.70
C VAL A 70 -12.12 8.79 -5.57
N PRO A 71 -13.34 8.26 -5.80
CA PRO A 71 -14.54 9.06 -5.56
C PRO A 71 -14.75 9.23 -4.04
N PHE A 72 -15.32 10.36 -3.63
CA PHE A 72 -15.80 10.65 -2.26
C PHE A 72 -14.76 10.93 -1.17
N VAL A 73 -13.46 10.77 -1.43
CA VAL A 73 -12.41 11.10 -0.45
C VAL A 73 -11.59 12.28 -0.97
N LYS A 74 -11.39 13.30 -0.13
CA LYS A 74 -10.52 14.43 -0.48
C LYS A 74 -9.06 13.96 -0.42
N PRO A 75 -8.31 13.97 -1.52
CA PRO A 75 -6.88 13.69 -1.48
C PRO A 75 -6.11 14.86 -0.81
N ILE A 76 -4.81 14.67 -0.61
CA ILE A 76 -3.94 15.76 -0.18
C ILE A 76 -3.75 16.77 -1.31
N ASP A 77 -3.55 18.04 -0.96
CA ASP A 77 -3.61 19.13 -1.94
C ASP A 77 -2.49 19.04 -3.00
N GLU A 78 -1.32 18.50 -2.64
CA GLU A 78 -0.16 18.36 -3.52
C GLU A 78 -0.17 17.09 -4.38
N HIS A 79 -0.89 16.04 -3.95
CA HIS A 79 -0.90 14.73 -4.60
C HIS A 79 -2.32 14.17 -4.67
N PRO A 80 -3.04 14.33 -5.79
CA PRO A 80 -4.41 13.82 -5.94
C PRO A 80 -4.52 12.29 -5.82
N GLU A 81 -3.39 11.58 -5.95
CA GLU A 81 -3.30 10.13 -5.81
C GLU A 81 -3.27 9.65 -4.36
N VAL A 82 -3.04 10.54 -3.40
CA VAL A 82 -2.83 10.18 -2.00
C VAL A 82 -3.99 10.65 -1.14
N ILE A 83 -4.63 9.71 -0.45
CA ILE A 83 -5.64 9.98 0.58
C ILE A 83 -5.04 9.84 1.97
N LYS A 84 -5.53 10.65 2.91
CA LYS A 84 -5.19 10.52 4.33
C LYS A 84 -6.16 9.56 5.00
N VAL A 85 -5.63 8.49 5.60
CA VAL A 85 -6.35 7.65 6.56
C VAL A 85 -5.90 8.07 7.94
N VAL A 86 -6.61 9.04 8.52
CA VAL A 86 -6.26 9.66 9.81
C VAL A 86 -7.46 9.62 10.73
N LYS A 87 -7.22 9.24 11.99
CA LYS A 87 -8.18 9.38 13.08
C LYS A 87 -7.54 10.24 14.15
N GLU A 88 -8.03 11.47 14.31
CA GLU A 88 -7.51 12.41 15.30
C GLU A 88 -7.81 11.91 16.72
N ASN A 89 -6.88 12.10 17.64
CA ASN A 89 -7.06 11.67 19.04
C ASN A 89 -8.20 12.42 19.75
N THR A 90 -8.59 13.59 19.21
CA THR A 90 -9.71 14.40 19.68
C THR A 90 -11.07 13.87 19.23
N GLU A 91 -11.10 12.87 18.35
CA GLU A 91 -12.31 12.34 17.74
C GLU A 91 -12.47 10.83 18.04
N PRO A 92 -12.59 10.42 19.33
CA PRO A 92 -12.63 9.00 19.70
C PRO A 92 -13.83 8.27 19.07
N GLU A 93 -14.96 8.97 18.90
CA GLU A 93 -16.18 8.47 18.29
C GLU A 93 -16.20 8.59 16.75
N ALA A 94 -15.14 9.12 16.13
CA ALA A 94 -15.06 9.16 14.67
C ALA A 94 -15.14 7.74 14.10
N PHE A 95 -15.89 7.66 12.99
CA PHE A 95 -16.06 6.46 12.21
C PHE A 95 -14.70 5.86 11.82
N ASN A 96 -14.55 4.55 12.00
CA ASN A 96 -13.34 3.85 11.56
C ASN A 96 -13.38 3.69 10.04
N PHE A 97 -12.65 4.55 9.32
CA PHE A 97 -12.60 4.52 7.86
C PHE A 97 -12.05 3.18 7.37
N GLY A 98 -12.86 2.43 6.62
CA GLY A 98 -12.50 1.08 6.18
C GLY A 98 -12.61 0.00 7.26
N GLY A 99 -13.21 0.28 8.42
CA GLY A 99 -13.28 -0.63 9.57
C GLY A 99 -14.20 -1.86 9.43
N VAL A 100 -14.84 -2.04 8.27
CA VAL A 100 -15.65 -3.23 7.95
C VAL A 100 -14.96 -4.04 6.86
N TRP A 101 -15.20 -5.35 6.79
CA TRP A 101 -14.68 -6.17 5.70
C TRP A 101 -15.18 -5.66 4.34
N HIS A 102 -14.25 -5.26 3.47
CA HIS A 102 -14.56 -4.68 2.17
C HIS A 102 -13.39 -4.83 1.19
N SER A 103 -13.65 -4.47 -0.07
CA SER A 103 -12.64 -4.23 -1.10
C SER A 103 -12.87 -2.83 -1.66
N ASP A 104 -11.79 -2.05 -1.77
CA ASP A 104 -11.82 -0.66 -2.24
C ASP A 104 -12.53 -0.53 -3.58
N PHE A 105 -13.50 0.37 -3.64
CA PHE A 105 -14.19 0.80 -4.86
C PHE A 105 -14.67 -0.33 -5.79
N SER A 106 -15.05 -1.47 -5.22
CA SER A 106 -15.56 -2.65 -5.94
C SER A 106 -16.82 -2.39 -6.79
N PHE A 107 -17.47 -1.24 -6.62
CA PHE A 107 -18.60 -0.78 -7.42
C PHE A 107 -18.21 -0.11 -8.76
N LEU A 108 -16.94 0.22 -8.98
CA LEU A 108 -16.47 0.79 -10.25
C LEU A 108 -16.46 -0.27 -11.36
N SER A 109 -16.59 0.15 -12.62
CA SER A 109 -16.45 -0.75 -13.77
C SER A 109 -15.05 -1.37 -13.88
N THR A 110 -14.05 -0.64 -13.41
CA THR A 110 -12.65 -1.06 -13.35
C THR A 110 -12.11 -0.73 -11.96
N PRO A 111 -12.35 -1.58 -10.94
CA PRO A 111 -11.85 -1.36 -9.59
C PRO A 111 -10.32 -1.33 -9.54
N PRO A 112 -9.72 -0.72 -8.50
CA PRO A 112 -8.27 -0.73 -8.31
C PRO A 112 -7.72 -2.14 -8.22
N ALA A 113 -6.65 -2.43 -8.97
CA ALA A 113 -5.95 -3.71 -8.90
C ALA A 113 -5.05 -3.82 -7.66
N PHE A 114 -4.53 -2.69 -7.18
CA PHE A 114 -3.65 -2.60 -6.01
C PHE A 114 -3.93 -1.31 -5.23
N THR A 115 -3.88 -1.40 -3.91
CA THR A 115 -3.86 -0.24 -2.98
C THR A 115 -2.54 -0.27 -2.22
N ILE A 116 -1.95 0.90 -1.97
CA ILE A 116 -0.71 1.04 -1.18
C ILE A 116 -1.03 1.86 0.06
N LEU A 117 -0.87 1.24 1.22
CA LEU A 117 -0.99 1.91 2.52
C LEU A 117 0.40 2.11 3.12
N TYR A 118 0.67 3.33 3.59
CA TYR A 118 1.95 3.70 4.20
C TYR A 118 1.70 4.31 5.58
N ALA A 119 2.34 3.72 6.61
CA ALA A 119 2.18 4.13 7.99
C ALA A 119 3.05 5.36 8.29
N ILE A 120 2.44 6.42 8.84
CA ILE A 120 3.10 7.67 9.22
C ILE A 120 3.22 7.80 10.73
N ASP A 121 2.08 7.82 11.42
CA ASP A 121 1.97 7.86 12.87
C ASP A 121 0.97 6.78 13.30
N VAL A 122 1.44 5.81 14.08
CA VAL A 122 0.68 4.64 14.50
C VAL A 122 0.90 4.40 15.99
N PRO A 123 -0.14 3.95 16.72
CA PRO A 123 0.02 3.65 18.14
C PRO A 123 0.92 2.42 18.34
N ALA A 124 1.56 2.33 19.51
CA ALA A 124 2.37 1.16 19.86
C ALA A 124 1.53 -0.14 19.93
N ILE A 125 0.25 -0.01 20.27
CA ILE A 125 -0.74 -1.10 20.33
C ILE A 125 -2.09 -0.55 19.85
N GLY A 126 -2.74 -1.29 18.96
CA GLY A 126 -4.00 -0.87 18.32
C GLY A 126 -3.80 -0.53 16.84
N GLY A 127 -4.92 -0.47 16.11
CA GLY A 127 -4.95 -0.37 14.65
C GLY A 127 -6.27 -0.93 14.15
#